data_AF-A0ABD0NLV1-F1
#
_entry.id   AF-A0ABD0NLV1-F1
#
_cell.length_a   1.000
_cell.length_b   1.000
_cell.length_c   1.000
_cell.angle_alpha   90.00
_cell.angle_beta   90.00
_cell.angle_gamma   90.00
#
_symmetry.space_group_name_H-M   'P 1'
#
loop_
_entity.id
_entity.type
_entity.pdbx_description
1 polymer ?
#
loop_
_entity_poly.entity_id
_entity_poly.type
_entity_poly.pdbx_seq_one_letter_code
_entity_poly.pdbx_strand_id
1 'polypeptide(L)' 'HPEFIFNTASGVMCVDIHEHLSYLVAVGLYDGCVAVYNLKKKTDQPIYNSRASSGKHTSAVMQ' A
#
# COMPACT_ATOMS: atom_id res chain seq x y z
N HIS A 1 4.72 -13.33 -18.75
CA HIS A 1 5.10 -13.37 -17.33
C HIS A 1 4.97 -11.95 -16.78
N PRO A 2 4.34 -11.71 -15.62
CA PRO A 2 4.22 -10.37 -15.07
C PRO A 2 5.60 -9.80 -14.70
N GLU A 3 5.81 -8.50 -14.93
CA GLU A 3 7.08 -7.84 -14.59
C GLU A 3 7.24 -7.60 -13.08
N PHE A 4 6.12 -7.37 -12.39
CA PHE A 4 6.06 -7.16 -10.94
C PHE A 4 4.89 -7.92 -10.35
N ILE A 5 5.12 -8.56 -9.18
CA ILE A 5 4.09 -9.20 -8.37
C ILE A 5 4.35 -8.75 -6.93
N PHE A 6 3.32 -8.24 -6.26
CA PHE A 6 3.37 -7.90 -4.84
C PHE A 6 2.24 -8.60 -4.11
N ASN A 7 2.56 -9.25 -3.00
CA ASN A 7 1.56 -9.82 -2.11
C ASN A 7 1.09 -8.75 -1.13
N THR A 8 -0.23 -8.61 -0.98
CA THR A 8 -0.83 -7.67 -0.03
C THR A 8 -1.44 -8.44 1.15
N ALA A 9 -1.54 -7.77 2.31
CA ALA A 9 -2.12 -8.37 3.51
C ALA A 9 -3.64 -8.56 3.44
N SER A 10 -4.30 -7.83 2.55
CA SER A 10 -5.75 -7.88 2.31
C SER A 10 -6.04 -7.51 0.84
N GLY A 11 -7.31 -7.63 0.42
CA GLY A 11 -7.71 -7.35 -0.95
C GLY A 11 -7.39 -5.92 -1.39
N VAL A 12 -6.95 -5.74 -2.64
CA VAL A 12 -6.70 -4.42 -3.22
C VAL A 12 -8.01 -3.85 -3.74
N MET A 13 -8.36 -2.64 -3.29
CA MET A 13 -9.56 -1.94 -3.73
C MET A 13 -9.27 -0.87 -4.79
N CYS A 14 -8.10 -0.24 -4.72
CA CYS A 14 -7.66 0.76 -5.68
C CYS A 14 -6.14 0.79 -5.81
N VAL A 15 -5.67 1.27 -6.95
CA VAL A 15 -4.25 1.45 -7.28
C VAL A 15 -4.09 2.77 -8.01
N ASP A 16 -3.05 3.52 -7.66
CA ASP A 16 -2.65 4.73 -8.38
C ASP A 16 -1.13 4.75 -8.61
N ILE A 17 -0.72 5.29 -9.75
CA ILE A 17 0.69 5.39 -10.14
C ILE A 17 1.08 6.86 -10.11
N HIS A 18 2.13 7.19 -9.37
CA HIS A 18 2.56 8.57 -9.24
C HIS A 18 2.97 9.15 -10.61
N GLU A 19 2.37 10.28 -11.00
CA GLU A 19 2.51 10.88 -12.34
C GLU A 19 3.97 11.14 -12.76
N HIS A 20 4.76 11.76 -11.89
CA HIS A 20 6.18 12.05 -12.17
C HIS A 20 7.15 10.93 -11.80
N LEU A 21 6.76 10.06 -10.87
CA LEU A 21 7.62 9.01 -10.30
C LEU A 21 6.95 7.65 -10.51
N SER A 22 6.79 7.22 -11.76
CA SER A 22 6.00 6.02 -12.14
C SER A 22 6.49 4.69 -11.54
N TYR A 23 7.63 4.71 -10.83
CA TYR A 23 8.10 3.59 -10.01
C TYR A 23 7.49 3.56 -8.60
N LEU A 24 6.70 4.56 -8.21
CA LEU A 24 5.95 4.61 -6.98
C LEU A 24 4.49 4.31 -7.27
N VAL A 25 3.97 3.30 -6.57
CA VAL A 25 2.59 2.83 -6.72
C VAL A 25 1.90 2.88 -5.37
N ALA A 26 0.83 3.66 -5.26
CA ALA A 26 -0.04 3.70 -4.10
C ALA A 26 -1.13 2.64 -4.24
N VAL A 27 -1.42 1.93 -3.16
CA VAL A 27 -2.39 0.83 -3.12
C VAL A 27 -3.29 1.02 -1.92
N GLY A 28 -4.60 1.09 -2.16
CA GLY A 28 -5.63 1.07 -1.12
C GLY A 28 -6.09 -0.36 -0.87
N LEU A 29 -6.10 -0.74 0.40
CA LEU A 29 -6.43 -2.09 0.88
C LEU A 29 -7.81 -2.15 1.52
N TYR A 30 -8.44 -3.33 1.47
CA TYR A 30 -9.79 -3.58 1.97
C TYR A 30 -9.95 -3.31 3.48
N ASP A 31 -8.88 -3.46 4.26
CA ASP A 31 -8.86 -3.17 5.69
C ASP A 31 -8.67 -1.67 6.01
N GLY A 32 -8.79 -0.80 5.02
CA GLY A 32 -8.62 0.66 5.16
C GLY A 32 -7.16 1.10 5.23
N CYS A 33 -6.19 0.18 5.10
CA CYS A 33 -4.79 0.53 5.04
C CYS A 33 -4.39 1.05 3.65
N VAL A 34 -3.37 1.90 3.62
CA VAL A 34 -2.73 2.38 2.39
C VAL A 34 -1.27 1.96 2.42
N ALA A 35 -0.79 1.41 1.31
CA ALA A 35 0.59 1.01 1.12
C ALA A 35 1.19 1.71 -0.10
N VAL A 36 2.48 2.03 -0.04
CA VAL A 36 3.24 2.56 -1.19
C VAL A 36 4.35 1.58 -1.54
N TYR A 37 4.36 1.12 -2.79
CA TYR A 37 5.38 0.22 -3.32
C TYR A 37 6.37 0.99 -4.20
N ASN A 38 7.62 0.55 -4.19
CA ASN A 38 8.67 1.07 -5.05
C ASN A 38 9.15 -0.04 -6.00
N LEU A 39 8.76 0.06 -7.27
CA LEU A 39 9.04 -0.93 -8.31
C LEU A 39 10.54 -1.12 -8.60
N LYS A 40 11.39 -0.16 -8.23
CA LYS A 40 12.85 -0.29 -8.38
C LYS A 40 13.47 -1.16 -7.29
N LYS A 41 12.77 -1.42 -6.19
CA LYS A 41 13.26 -2.27 -5.12
C LYS A 41 12.87 -3.71 -5.40
N LYS A 42 13.84 -4.62 -5.31
CA LYS A 42 13.63 -6.07 -5.38
C LYS A 42 13.14 -6.61 -4.03
N THR A 43 12.04 -6.07 -3.53
CA THR A 43 11.37 -6.55 -2.32
C THR A 43 9.87 -6.50 -2.51
N ASP A 44 9.18 -7.50 -1.97
CA ASP A 44 7.73 -7.57 -2.02
C ASP A 44 7.07 -6.68 -0.96
N GLN A 45 7.88 -6.01 -0.12
CA GLN A 45 7.39 -5.17 0.95
C GLN A 45 7.20 -3.71 0.52
N PRO A 46 6.11 -3.06 0.97
CA PRO A 46 5.90 -1.65 0.70
C PRO A 46 6.95 -0.80 1.42
N ILE A 47 7.31 0.34 0.82
CA ILE A 47 8.19 1.34 1.44
C ILE A 47 7.48 2.16 2.52
N TYR A 48 6.15 2.14 2.52
CA TYR A 48 5.30 2.73 3.54
C TYR A 48 4.00 1.93 3.67
N ASN A 49 3.52 1.76 4.89
CA ASN A 49 2.21 1.18 5.18
C ASN A 49 1.58 1.95 6.34
N SER A 50 0.33 2.39 6.18
CA SER A 50 -0.42 3.10 7.22
C SER A 50 -0.87 2.22 8.38
N ARG A 51 -0.67 0.89 8.31
CA ARG A 51 -0.98 -0.06 9.38
C ARG A 51 -0.20 0.32 10.64
N ALA A 52 -0.89 0.88 11.61
CA ALA A 52 -0.31 1.26 12.89
C ALA A 52 0.30 0.02 13.57
N SER A 53 1.59 0.08 13.89
CA SER A 53 2.19 -0.85 14.85
C SER A 53 1.43 -0.72 16.16
N SER A 54 0.82 -1.81 16.64
CA SER A 54 -0.04 -1.87 17.82
C SER A 54 0.24 -0.80 18.89
N GLY A 55 -0.67 0.16 19.07
CA GLY A 55 -0.64 1.08 20.20
C GLY A 55 -1.30 2.45 19.96
N LYS A 56 -2.62 2.51 20.16
CA LYS A 56 -3.47 3.72 20.35
C LYS A 56 -3.79 4.50 19.05
N HIS A 57 -5.03 4.88 18.72
CA HIS A 57 -6.18 5.23 19.56
C HIS A 57 -7.50 4.62 19.04
N THR A 58 -8.32 4.17 19.99
CA THR A 58 -9.75 3.91 19.86
C THR A 58 -10.47 5.14 19.33
N SER A 59 -11.01 5.08 18.12
CA SER A 59 -12.34 5.58 17.70
C SER A 59 -12.35 5.79 16.19
N ALA A 60 -13.38 5.25 15.54
CA ALA A 60 -13.62 5.38 14.11
C ALA A 60 -13.66 6.85 13.66
N VAL A 61 -13.07 7.15 12.51
CA VAL A 61 -13.39 8.37 11.77
C VAL A 61 -14.27 7.93 10.61
N MET A 62 -15.58 8.09 10.80
CA MET A 62 -16.54 8.12 9.70
C MET A 62 -16.28 9.41 8.92
N GLN A 63 -16.29 9.33 7.59
CA GLN A 63 -16.44 10.50 6.74
C GLN A 63 -17.75 10.39 5.97
#